data_AF-A0A401KA50-F1
#
_entry.id   AF-A0A401KA50-F1
#
_cell.length_a   1.000
_cell.length_b   1.000
_cell.length_c   1.000
_cell.angle_alpha   90.00
_cell.angle_beta   90.00
_cell.angle_gamma   90.00
#
_symmetry.space_group_name_H-M   'P 1'
#
loop_
_entity.id
_entity.type
_entity.pdbx_description
1 polymer ?
#
loop_
_entity_poly.entity_id
_entity_poly.type
_entity_poly.pdbx_seq_one_letter_code
_entity_poly.pdbx_strand_id
1 'polypeptide(L)' 'MTRPIPESIDPKRLEAHAELFDKLSKLRTLLGMLHSNGFEHFKSMEEMRQADYLWTCIGYADGAYNAMLASDGLTNPS' A
#
# COMPACT_ATOMS: atom_id res chain seq x y z
N MET A 1 23.52 18.18 -31.48
CA MET A 1 23.23 17.99 -30.04
C MET A 1 21.76 17.65 -29.89
N THR A 2 21.43 16.37 -29.95
CA THR A 2 20.08 15.86 -29.65
C THR A 2 19.96 15.78 -28.13
N ARG A 3 19.08 16.59 -27.54
CA ARG A 3 18.71 16.47 -26.12
C ARG A 3 18.23 15.03 -25.88
N PRO A 4 18.66 14.35 -24.82
CA PRO A 4 18.06 13.07 -24.45
C PRO A 4 16.57 13.34 -24.21
N ILE A 5 15.73 12.62 -24.93
CA ILE A 5 14.28 12.58 -24.69
C ILE A 5 14.12 12.25 -23.21
N PRO A 6 13.30 12.98 -22.43
CA PRO A 6 13.05 12.59 -21.04
C PRO A 6 12.64 11.13 -21.07
N GLU A 7 13.32 10.27 -20.29
CA GLU A 7 12.98 8.86 -20.19
C GLU A 7 11.46 8.75 -20.17
N SER A 8 10.89 8.17 -21.23
CA SER A 8 9.45 8.04 -21.36
C SER A 8 8.97 7.41 -20.07
N ILE A 9 8.08 8.09 -19.34
CA ILE A 9 7.51 7.60 -18.08
C ILE A 9 7.09 6.15 -18.33
N ASP A 10 7.83 5.20 -17.74
CA ASP A 10 7.58 3.78 -17.93
C ASP A 10 6.15 3.51 -17.44
N PRO A 11 5.22 3.09 -18.32
CA PRO A 11 3.83 2.84 -17.93
C PRO A 11 3.73 1.92 -16.72
N LYS A 12 4.65 0.96 -16.57
CA LYS A 12 4.68 0.05 -15.42
C LYS A 12 5.02 0.75 -14.12
N ARG A 13 5.94 1.73 -14.15
CA ARG A 13 6.30 2.53 -12.97
C ARG A 13 5.17 3.46 -12.56
N LEU A 14 4.42 3.99 -13.54
CA LEU A 14 3.22 4.80 -13.29
C LEU A 14 2.08 3.96 -12.69
N GLU A 15 1.85 2.76 -13.22
CA GLU A 15 0.88 1.81 -12.67
C GLU A 15 1.24 1.41 -11.24
N ALA A 16 2.52 1.07 -10.98
CA ALA A 16 3.01 0.77 -9.64
C ALA A 16 2.85 1.95 -8.67
N HIS A 17 3.03 3.18 -9.15
CA HIS A 17 2.78 4.38 -8.36
C HIS A 17 1.30 4.52 -7.98
N ALA A 18 0.40 4.29 -8.92
CA ALA A 18 -1.04 4.30 -8.65
C ALA A 18 -1.44 3.21 -7.66
N GLU A 19 -0.87 2.00 -7.79
CA GLU A 19 -1.09 0.92 -6.84
C GLU A 19 -0.58 1.27 -5.44
N LEU A 20 0.63 1.84 -5.31
CA LEU A 20 1.16 2.34 -4.04
C LEU A 20 0.16 3.27 -3.36
N PHE A 21 -0.36 4.26 -4.08
CA PHE A 21 -1.32 5.22 -3.53
C PHE A 21 -2.64 4.58 -3.11
N ASP A 22 -3.15 3.62 -3.87
CA ASP A 22 -4.36 2.86 -3.52
C ASP A 22 -4.16 2.07 -2.22
N LYS A 23 -3.05 1.31 -2.11
CA LYS A 23 -2.76 0.49 -0.93
C LYS A 23 -2.55 1.36 0.31
N LEU A 24 -1.82 2.47 0.21
CA LEU A 24 -1.63 3.41 1.31
C LEU A 24 -2.96 4.06 1.74
N SER A 25 -3.83 4.40 0.79
CA SER A 25 -5.14 4.99 1.10
C SER A 25 -6.05 4.02 1.85
N LYS A 26 -6.05 2.74 1.45
CA LYS A 26 -6.78 1.67 2.13
C LYS A 26 -6.21 1.39 3.52
N LEU A 27 -4.88 1.30 3.64
CA LEU A 27 -4.21 1.11 4.91
C LEU A 27 -4.52 2.26 5.88
N ARG A 28 -4.43 3.52 5.43
CA ARG A 28 -4.80 4.69 6.24
C ARG A 28 -6.22 4.60 6.76
N THR A 29 -7.17 4.20 5.92
CA THR A 29 -8.58 4.04 6.31
C THR A 29 -8.73 3.01 7.42
N LEU A 30 -8.07 1.86 7.28
CA LEU A 30 -8.11 0.80 8.28
C LEU A 30 -7.40 1.19 9.59
N LEU A 31 -6.21 1.79 9.50
CA LEU A 31 -5.52 2.27 10.71
C LEU A 31 -6.32 3.37 11.42
N GLY A 32 -7.19 4.08 10.71
CA GLY A 32 -8.15 5.02 11.29
C GLY A 32 -9.04 4.40 12.37
N MET A 33 -9.47 3.14 12.20
CA MET A 33 -10.26 2.42 13.22
C MET A 33 -9.45 2.15 14.48
N LEU A 34 -8.16 1.87 14.35
CA LEU A 34 -7.27 1.59 15.49
C LEU A 34 -6.85 2.86 16.24
N HIS A 35 -6.98 4.03 15.62
CA HIS A 35 -6.49 5.29 16.18
C HIS A 35 -7.59 6.27 16.61
N SER A 36 -8.69 6.39 15.85
CA SER A 36 -9.67 7.48 16.00
C SER A 36 -10.95 7.03 16.70
N ASN A 37 -10.90 6.82 18.03
CA ASN A 37 -12.02 6.34 18.88
C ASN A 37 -12.65 5.00 18.46
N GLY A 38 -12.20 4.38 17.36
CA GLY A 38 -12.68 3.08 16.88
C GLY A 38 -12.01 1.88 17.57
N PHE A 39 -11.04 2.12 18.46
CA PHE A 39 -10.34 1.04 19.15
C PHE A 39 -11.28 0.22 20.03
N GLU A 40 -12.24 0.86 20.71
CA GLU A 40 -13.26 0.14 21.48
C GLU A 40 -14.16 -0.72 20.57
N HIS A 41 -14.47 -0.24 19.36
CA HIS A 41 -15.20 -1.03 18.38
C HIS A 41 -14.38 -2.25 17.93
N PHE A 42 -13.10 -2.06 17.59
CA PHE A 42 -12.19 -3.14 17.24
C PHE A 42 -12.11 -4.19 18.37
N LYS A 43 -11.95 -3.75 19.62
CA LYS A 43 -11.90 -4.63 20.80
C LYS A 43 -13.21 -5.38 21.05
N SER A 44 -14.35 -4.80 20.66
CA SER A 44 -15.66 -5.45 20.77
C SER A 44 -15.91 -6.53 19.70
N MET A 45 -15.06 -6.60 18.66
CA MET A 45 -15.15 -7.63 17.62
C MET A 45 -14.70 -8.99 18.14
N GLU A 46 -15.20 -10.06 17.50
CA GLU A 46 -14.75 -11.42 17.73
C GLU A 46 -13.25 -11.58 17.39
N GLU A 47 -12.52 -12.41 18.14
CA GLU A 47 -11.05 -12.56 18.00
C GLU A 47 -10.61 -12.90 16.58
N MET A 48 -11.33 -13.80 15.91
CA MET A 48 -11.06 -14.15 14.50
C MET A 48 -11.18 -12.94 13.58
N ARG A 49 -12.18 -12.08 13.81
CA ARG A 49 -12.37 -10.86 13.02
C ARG A 49 -11.31 -9.81 13.32
N GLN A 50 -10.82 -9.74 14.55
CA GLN A 50 -9.67 -8.89 14.91
C GLN A 50 -8.42 -9.35 14.18
N ALA A 51 -8.16 -10.67 14.16
CA ALA A 51 -7.02 -11.25 13.46
C ALA A 51 -7.09 -10.99 11.95
N ASP A 52 -8.24 -11.24 11.31
CA ASP A 52 -8.46 -10.96 9.88
C ASP A 52 -8.27 -9.49 9.54
N TYR A 53 -8.71 -8.60 10.43
CA TYR A 53 -8.54 -7.16 10.27
C TYR A 53 -7.06 -6.76 10.27
N LEU A 54 -6.30 -7.24 11.26
CA LEU A 54 -4.87 -6.97 11.35
C LEU A 54 -4.11 -7.60 10.19
N TRP A 55 -4.48 -8.81 9.78
CA TRP A 55 -3.90 -9.48 8.61
C TRP A 55 -4.12 -8.68 7.34
N THR A 56 -5.32 -8.12 7.17
CA THR A 56 -5.65 -7.24 6.04
C THR A 56 -4.77 -5.98 6.04
N CYS A 57 -4.52 -5.39 7.21
CA CYS A 57 -3.60 -4.25 7.33
C CYS A 57 -2.17 -4.62 6.90
N ILE A 58 -1.67 -5.78 7.32
CA ILE A 58 -0.35 -6.29 6.92
C ILE A 58 -0.29 -6.48 5.41
N GLY A 59 -1.33 -7.07 4.80
CA GLY A 59 -1.39 -7.27 3.35
C GLY A 59 -1.35 -5.96 2.55
N TYR A 60 -2.03 -4.90 3.03
CA TYR A 60 -1.93 -3.59 2.38
C TYR A 60 -0.56 -2.94 2.59
N ALA A 61 0.07 -3.10 3.75
CA ALA A 61 1.41 -2.56 4.02
C ALA A 61 2.47 -3.23 3.13
N ASP A 62 2.45 -4.56 3.04
CA ASP A 62 3.37 -5.32 2.18
C ASP A 62 3.15 -5.00 0.69
N GLY A 63 1.89 -4.95 0.26
CA GLY A 63 1.54 -4.54 -1.10
C GLY A 63 2.00 -3.12 -1.44
N ALA A 64 1.85 -2.17 -0.51
CA ALA A 64 2.37 -0.81 -0.68
C ALA A 64 3.90 -0.80 -0.79
N TYR A 65 4.61 -1.54 0.06
CA TYR A 65 6.07 -1.63 0.01
C TYR A 65 6.56 -2.18 -1.34
N ASN A 66 5.95 -3.26 -1.83
CA ASN A 66 6.30 -3.84 -3.12
C ASN A 66 5.99 -2.89 -4.29
N ALA A 67 4.86 -2.19 -4.25
CA ALA A 67 4.50 -1.19 -5.26
C ALA A 67 5.46 0.03 -5.26
N MET A 68 5.94 0.44 -4.09
CA MET A 68 6.98 1.48 -3.95
C MET A 68 8.27 1.04 -4.64
N LEU A 69 8.77 -0.17 -4.33
CA LEU A 69 9.96 -0.71 -4.98
C LEU A 69 9.81 -0.77 -6.51
N ALA A 70 8.66 -1.23 -7.00
CA ALA A 70 8.39 -1.28 -8.44
C ALA A 70 8.31 0.13 -9.07
N SER A 71 7.72 1.11 -8.38
CA SER A 71 7.65 2.50 -8.83
C SER A 71 9.05 3.15 -8.91
N ASP A 72 9.94 2.79 -7.99
CA ASP A 72 11.34 3.23 -7.98
C ASP A 72 12.23 2.51 -9.00
N GLY A 73 11.70 1.50 -9.71
CA GLY A 73 12.45 0.66 -10.65
C GLY A 73 13.33 -0.39 -9.97
N LEU A 74 13.12 -0.62 -8.68
CA LEU A 74 13.79 -1.61 -7.84
C LEU A 74 12.96 -2.90 -7.79
N THR A 75 12.58 -3.46 -8.94
CA THR A 75 11.96 -4.79 -8.93
C THR A 75 13.01 -5.81 -8.48
N ASN A 76 12.79 -6.46 -7.33
CA ASN A 76 13.58 -7.62 -6.92
C ASN A 76 13.62 -8.61 -8.11
N PRO A 77 14.81 -8.98 -8.62
CA PRO A 77 14.89 -10.07 -9.58
C PRO A 77 14.53 -11.35 -8.83
N SER A 78 13.31 -11.85 -9.09
CA SER A 78 12.88 -13.20 -8.72
C SER A 78 13.79 -14.26 -9.33
#